data_AF-A0AAD4VPJ5-F1
#
_entry.id   AF-A0AAD4VPJ5-F1
#
_cell.length_a   1.000
_cell.length_b   1.000
_cell.length_c   1.000
_cell.angle_alpha   90.00
_cell.angle_beta   90.00
_cell.angle_gamma   90.00
#
_symmetry.space_group_name_H-M   'P 1'
#
loop_
_entity.id
_entity.type
_entity.pdbx_description
1 polymer ?
#
loop_
_entity_poly.entity_id
_entity_poly.type
_entity_poly.pdbx_seq_one_letter_code
_entity_poly.pdbx_strand_id
1 'polypeptide(L)'
;MEDFRRCLERQERETNERNRRADEINMLQREVDEQVVIVVALQDEENQGLLRGSQVSRRRNMDRHRHSRGKNLLKDYFIPTSLYSDVDFRKRFRMQPHLFNKVMHEICNYDAYFVQKCNAAGVLGLLPEQKLTAVIRILAYGASADQVDEIARIGKSTTFEALVRFCDAVETLYTRYYLRRPTPRDLQRLLQKAEARGFSGMIGSIDCMHWQ
;
A
#
# COMPACT_ATOMS: atom_id res chain seq x y z
N MET A 1 21.73 -42.50 3.01
CA MET A 1 20.86 -41.58 2.23
C MET A 1 19.54 -41.28 2.93
N GLU A 2 19.01 -42.16 3.79
CA GLU A 2 17.74 -41.94 4.51
C GLU A 2 17.82 -40.87 5.60
N ASP A 3 18.95 -40.75 6.31
CA ASP A 3 19.12 -39.75 7.38
C ASP A 3 19.08 -38.31 6.86
N PHE A 4 19.60 -38.08 5.65
CA PHE A 4 19.57 -36.75 5.03
C PHE A 4 18.15 -36.36 4.59
N ARG A 5 17.35 -37.34 4.12
CA ARG A 5 15.94 -37.15 3.77
C ARG A 5 15.10 -36.84 5.02
N ARG A 6 15.31 -37.58 6.11
CA ARG A 6 14.64 -37.30 7.40
C ARG A 6 15.00 -35.92 7.94
N CYS A 7 16.24 -35.48 7.77
CA CYS A 7 16.67 -34.15 8.19
C CYS A 7 15.94 -33.04 7.41
N LEU A 8 15.86 -33.17 6.08
CA LEU A 8 15.14 -32.22 5.22
C LEU A 8 13.64 -32.19 5.52
N GLU A 9 12.99 -33.34 5.68
CA GLU A 9 11.57 -33.40 6.05
C GLU A 9 11.29 -32.77 7.42
N ARG A 10 12.23 -32.90 8.37
CA ARG A 10 12.12 -32.26 9.68
C ARG A 10 12.25 -30.74 9.58
N GLN A 11 13.20 -30.27 8.77
CA GLN A 11 13.42 -28.86 8.51
C GLN A 11 12.21 -28.22 7.81
N GLU A 12 11.63 -28.90 6.84
CA GLU A 12 10.44 -28.44 6.12
C GLU A 12 9.20 -28.36 7.02
N ARG A 13 9.02 -29.34 7.92
CA ARG A 13 7.96 -29.29 8.95
C ARG A 13 8.13 -28.12 9.91
N GLU A 14 9.36 -27.90 10.40
CA GLU A 14 9.66 -26.77 11.29
C GLU A 14 9.42 -25.41 10.61
N THR A 15 9.76 -25.31 9.32
CA THR A 15 9.55 -24.08 8.54
C THR A 15 8.06 -23.83 8.31
N ASN A 16 7.29 -24.89 8.00
CA ASN A 16 5.84 -24.79 7.81
C ASN A 16 5.10 -24.46 9.12
N GLU A 17 5.54 -24.99 10.26
CA GLU A 17 4.99 -24.61 11.57
C GLU A 17 5.29 -23.16 11.91
N ARG A 18 6.50 -22.66 11.63
CA ARG A 18 6.84 -21.24 11.83
C ARG A 18 5.99 -20.33 10.97
N ASN A 19 5.77 -20.69 9.71
CA ASN A 19 4.92 -19.91 8.81
C ASN A 19 3.47 -19.89 9.29
N ARG A 20 2.91 -21.04 9.72
CA ARG A 20 1.56 -21.09 10.32
C ARG A 20 1.42 -20.19 11.55
N ARG A 21 2.41 -20.22 12.45
CA ARG A 21 2.40 -19.35 13.64
C ARG A 21 2.48 -17.87 13.28
N ALA A 22 3.26 -17.52 12.26
CA ALA A 22 3.33 -16.14 11.77
C ALA A 22 2.01 -15.69 11.13
N ASP A 23 1.33 -16.58 10.41
CA ASP A 23 0.02 -16.31 9.82
C ASP A 23 -1.08 -16.16 10.89
N GLU A 24 -1.06 -16.99 11.94
CA GLU A 24 -1.96 -16.85 13.09
C GLU A 24 -1.73 -15.54 13.85
N ILE A 25 -0.47 -15.16 14.08
CA ILE A 25 -0.15 -13.88 14.72
C ILE A 25 -0.63 -12.71 13.86
N ASN A 26 -0.45 -12.77 12.54
CA ASN A 26 -0.95 -11.72 11.64
C ASN A 26 -2.48 -11.66 11.59
N MET A 27 -3.17 -12.79 11.66
CA MET A 27 -4.64 -12.86 11.74
C MET A 27 -5.15 -12.22 13.02
N LEU A 28 -4.56 -12.58 14.17
CA LEU A 28 -4.91 -12.01 15.47
C LEU A 28 -4.60 -10.51 15.54
N GLN A 29 -3.47 -10.10 14.98
CA GLN A 29 -3.12 -8.68 14.91
C GLN A 29 -4.15 -7.90 14.10
N ARG A 30 -4.66 -8.46 12.99
CA ARG A 30 -5.72 -7.85 12.19
C ARG A 30 -7.06 -7.77 12.93
N GLU A 31 -7.43 -8.79 13.71
CA GLU A 31 -8.64 -8.74 14.54
C GLU A 31 -8.56 -7.69 15.65
N VAL A 32 -7.38 -7.54 16.26
CA VAL A 32 -7.12 -6.47 17.22
C VAL A 32 -7.20 -5.10 16.54
N ASP A 33 -6.60 -4.94 15.36
CA ASP A 33 -6.68 -3.70 14.59
C ASP A 33 -8.13 -3.36 14.20
N GLU A 34 -8.94 -4.35 13.83
CA GLU A 34 -10.37 -4.18 13.52
C GLU A 34 -11.18 -3.76 14.76
N GLN A 35 -10.92 -4.37 15.92
CA GLN A 35 -11.56 -4.00 17.18
C GLN A 35 -11.15 -2.58 17.62
N VAL A 36 -9.88 -2.21 17.47
CA VAL A 36 -9.42 -0.84 17.75
C VAL A 36 -10.13 0.17 16.84
N VAL A 37 -10.32 -0.16 15.55
CA VAL A 37 -11.07 0.70 14.62
C VAL A 37 -12.54 0.88 15.01
N ILE A 38 -13.17 -0.16 15.60
CA ILE A 38 -14.55 -0.10 16.10
C ILE A 38 -14.62 0.71 17.40
N VAL A 39 -13.73 0.49 18.36
CA VAL A 39 -13.72 1.24 19.63
C VAL A 39 -13.47 2.73 19.37
N VAL A 40 -12.56 3.06 18.46
CA VAL A 40 -12.32 4.45 18.07
C VAL A 40 -13.51 5.05 17.31
N ALA A 41 -14.27 4.23 16.54
CA ALA A 41 -15.52 4.68 15.93
C ALA A 41 -16.53 5.22 16.94
N LEU A 42 -16.63 4.54 18.09
CA LEU A 42 -17.62 4.83 19.12
C LEU A 42 -17.19 6.05 19.96
N GLN A 43 -15.89 6.23 20.21
CA GLN A 43 -15.35 7.42 20.90
C GLN A 43 -15.46 8.71 20.09
N ASP A 44 -15.47 8.62 18.75
CA ASP A 44 -15.65 9.79 17.87
C ASP A 44 -17.09 10.35 17.89
N GLU A 45 -18.11 9.56 18.24
CA GLU A 45 -19.48 10.06 18.42
C GLU A 45 -19.62 10.95 19.66
N GLU A 46 -18.84 10.70 20.72
CA GLU A 46 -18.84 11.51 21.95
C GLU A 46 -18.06 12.83 21.81
N ASN A 47 -17.06 12.90 20.93
CA ASN A 47 -16.10 14.03 20.87
C ASN A 47 -16.44 15.16 19.88
N GLN A 48 -17.67 15.20 19.34
CA GLN A 48 -18.10 16.22 18.37
C GLN A 48 -18.12 17.68 18.90
N GLY A 49 -17.77 17.92 20.17
CA GLY A 49 -17.88 19.22 20.85
C GLY A 49 -16.67 20.16 20.85
N LEU A 50 -15.48 19.78 20.36
CA LEU A 50 -14.24 20.57 20.60
C LEU A 50 -13.42 20.86 19.33
N LEU A 51 -13.97 21.64 18.41
CA LEU A 51 -13.26 22.09 17.20
C LEU A 51 -12.56 23.45 17.43
N ARG A 52 -11.25 23.45 17.72
CA ARG A 52 -10.40 24.67 17.75
C ARG A 52 -9.79 24.93 16.35
N GLY A 53 -10.07 26.10 15.78
CA GLY A 53 -9.92 26.40 14.34
C GLY A 53 -8.58 27.00 13.85
N SER A 54 -8.51 27.17 12.52
CA SER A 54 -7.43 27.77 11.72
C SER A 54 -7.18 29.26 12.03
N GLN A 55 -5.95 29.75 11.77
CA GLN A 55 -5.60 31.18 11.88
C GLN A 55 -6.53 32.10 11.06
N VAL A 56 -6.72 33.34 11.57
CA VAL A 56 -7.51 34.42 10.97
C VAL A 56 -6.93 34.81 9.61
N SER A 57 -7.35 34.12 8.54
CA SER A 57 -7.19 34.42 7.09
C SER A 57 -7.24 33.16 6.23
N ARG A 58 -7.03 31.96 6.78
CA ARG A 58 -7.14 30.70 6.04
C ARG A 58 -8.57 30.19 6.04
N ARG A 59 -9.02 29.66 4.88
CA ARG A 59 -10.29 28.91 4.80
C ARG A 59 -10.32 27.83 5.89
N ARG A 60 -11.48 27.67 6.52
CA ARG A 60 -11.69 26.62 7.52
C ARG A 60 -11.43 25.25 6.90
N ASN A 61 -10.81 24.35 7.68
CA ASN A 61 -10.74 22.96 7.30
C ASN A 61 -12.17 22.41 7.23
N MET A 62 -12.55 21.87 6.07
CA MET A 62 -13.81 21.16 5.92
C MET A 62 -13.67 19.76 6.53
N ASP A 63 -14.66 19.31 7.29
CA ASP A 63 -14.76 17.89 7.62
C ASP A 63 -15.10 17.13 6.35
N ARG A 64 -14.20 16.24 5.94
CA ARG A 64 -14.34 15.41 4.74
C ARG A 64 -14.85 14.01 5.07
N HIS A 65 -15.24 13.78 6.32
CA HIS A 65 -15.61 12.46 6.85
C HIS A 65 -14.53 11.41 6.55
N ARG A 66 -13.26 11.80 6.76
CA ARG A 66 -12.08 10.99 6.41
C ARG A 66 -12.06 9.63 7.11
N HIS A 67 -12.59 9.56 8.33
CA HIS A 67 -12.65 8.32 9.12
C HIS A 67 -13.63 7.30 8.53
N SER A 68 -14.85 7.75 8.22
CA SER A 68 -15.86 6.87 7.61
C SER A 68 -15.40 6.43 6.23
N ARG A 69 -14.77 7.32 5.45
CA ARG A 69 -14.21 6.91 4.15
C ARG A 69 -13.08 5.90 4.30
N GLY A 70 -12.20 6.06 5.29
CA GLY A 70 -11.14 5.10 5.58
C GLY A 70 -11.69 3.71 5.84
N LYS A 71 -12.71 3.59 6.70
CA LYS A 71 -13.38 2.32 7.00
C LYS A 71 -13.99 1.68 5.75
N ASN A 72 -14.68 2.48 4.93
CA ASN A 72 -15.25 1.97 3.68
C ASN A 72 -14.16 1.50 2.72
N LEU A 73 -13.04 2.23 2.63
CA LEU A 73 -11.92 1.84 1.77
C LEU A 73 -11.28 0.51 2.21
N LEU A 74 -11.16 0.28 3.52
CA LEU A 74 -10.70 -1.01 4.05
C LEU A 74 -11.65 -2.14 3.67
N LYS A 75 -12.96 -1.95 3.85
CA LYS A 75 -14.00 -2.91 3.44
C LYS A 75 -14.03 -3.16 1.93
N ASP A 76 -13.70 -2.15 1.13
CA ASP A 76 -13.68 -2.27 -0.32
C ASP A 76 -12.52 -3.16 -0.78
N TYR A 77 -11.32 -3.05 -0.19
CA TYR A 77 -10.09 -3.58 -0.79
C TYR A 77 -9.09 -4.30 0.12
N PHE A 78 -9.07 -4.04 1.42
CA PHE A 78 -7.90 -4.35 2.25
C PHE A 78 -8.16 -5.39 3.36
N ILE A 79 -9.43 -5.71 3.64
CA ILE A 79 -9.79 -6.76 4.59
C ILE A 79 -9.99 -8.11 3.89
N PRO A 80 -9.86 -9.27 4.58
CA PRO A 80 -10.02 -10.59 3.98
C PRO A 80 -11.39 -10.81 3.32
N THR A 81 -12.43 -10.17 3.84
CA THR A 81 -13.81 -10.21 3.34
C THR A 81 -14.12 -9.00 2.45
N SER A 82 -13.12 -8.50 1.70
CA SER A 82 -13.26 -7.30 0.88
C SER A 82 -14.33 -7.45 -0.20
N LEU A 83 -15.04 -6.35 -0.47
CA LEU A 83 -16.06 -6.31 -1.52
C LEU A 83 -15.48 -6.61 -2.91
N TYR A 84 -14.30 -6.08 -3.19
CA TYR A 84 -13.61 -6.28 -4.46
C TYR A 84 -12.60 -7.42 -4.38
N SER A 85 -12.54 -8.20 -5.46
CA SER A 85 -11.59 -9.31 -5.60
C SER A 85 -10.16 -8.83 -5.86
N ASP A 86 -9.18 -9.72 -5.72
CA ASP A 86 -7.78 -9.47 -6.12
C ASP A 86 -7.63 -9.04 -7.58
N VAL A 87 -8.51 -9.52 -8.47
CA VAL A 87 -8.52 -9.14 -9.88
C VAL A 87 -8.92 -7.67 -10.03
N ASP A 88 -9.94 -7.25 -9.29
CA ASP A 88 -10.40 -5.86 -9.27
C ASP A 88 -9.36 -4.96 -8.60
N PHE A 89 -8.76 -5.41 -7.50
CA PHE A 89 -7.65 -4.72 -6.85
C PHE A 89 -6.52 -4.47 -7.85
N ARG A 90 -6.08 -5.49 -8.58
CA ARG A 90 -5.01 -5.36 -9.58
C ARG A 90 -5.37 -4.40 -10.70
N LYS A 91 -6.61 -4.42 -11.19
CA LYS A 91 -7.08 -3.46 -12.19
C LYS A 91 -7.03 -2.03 -11.67
N ARG A 92 -7.33 -1.83 -10.38
CA ARG A 92 -7.48 -0.54 -9.72
C ARG A 92 -6.19 0.06 -9.17
N PHE A 93 -5.24 -0.75 -8.72
CA PHE A 93 -3.97 -0.31 -8.13
C PHE A 93 -2.76 -0.62 -9.03
N ARG A 94 -2.98 -1.31 -10.16
CA ARG A 94 -1.94 -1.75 -11.12
C ARG A 94 -0.88 -2.68 -10.52
N MET A 95 -1.16 -3.25 -9.36
CA MET A 95 -0.30 -4.19 -8.66
C MET A 95 -1.13 -5.21 -7.86
N GLN A 96 -0.52 -6.32 -7.48
CA GLN A 96 -1.19 -7.32 -6.63
C GLN A 96 -1.26 -6.85 -5.17
N PRO A 97 -2.27 -7.28 -4.39
CA PRO A 97 -2.45 -6.85 -2.99
C PRO A 97 -1.21 -7.07 -2.11
N HIS A 98 -0.53 -8.22 -2.25
CA HIS A 98 0.67 -8.50 -1.47
C HIS A 98 1.81 -7.52 -1.75
N LEU A 99 1.96 -7.04 -2.99
CA LEU A 99 2.98 -6.05 -3.34
C LEU A 99 2.61 -4.69 -2.74
N PHE A 100 1.33 -4.29 -2.80
CA PHE A 100 0.85 -3.09 -2.14
C PHE A 100 1.16 -3.13 -0.64
N ASN A 101 0.82 -4.23 0.04
CA ASN A 101 1.05 -4.38 1.48
C ASN A 101 2.54 -4.33 1.83
N LYS A 102 3.40 -4.95 1.01
CA LYS A 102 4.85 -4.87 1.17
C LYS A 102 5.34 -3.43 1.07
N VAL A 103 4.94 -2.71 0.01
CA VAL A 103 5.33 -1.31 -0.22
C VAL A 103 4.83 -0.43 0.93
N MET A 104 3.58 -0.62 1.35
CA MET A 104 2.98 0.11 2.46
C MET A 104 3.77 -0.08 3.75
N HIS A 105 4.08 -1.33 4.10
CA HIS A 105 4.85 -1.65 5.30
C HIS A 105 6.26 -1.05 5.26
N GLU A 106 6.98 -1.19 4.14
CA GLU A 106 8.34 -0.63 3.97
C GLU A 106 8.33 0.91 4.05
N ILE A 107 7.33 1.57 3.45
CA ILE A 107 7.19 3.03 3.50
C ILE A 107 6.78 3.52 4.90
N CYS A 108 5.85 2.85 5.58
CA CYS A 108 5.48 3.22 6.96
C CYS A 108 6.65 3.10 7.94
N ASN A 109 7.53 2.12 7.72
CA ASN A 109 8.75 1.97 8.51
C ASN A 109 9.81 3.01 8.18
N TYR A 110 9.84 3.51 6.94
CA TYR A 110 10.79 4.52 6.48
C TYR A 110 10.38 5.95 6.88
N ASP A 111 9.12 6.33 6.62
CA ASP A 111 8.59 7.66 6.93
C ASP A 111 7.35 7.56 7.82
N ALA A 112 7.51 8.00 9.06
CA ALA A 112 6.46 8.03 10.06
C ALA A 112 5.31 9.00 9.71
N TYR A 113 5.41 9.79 8.63
CA TYR A 113 4.29 10.51 8.03
C TYR A 113 3.18 9.57 7.57
N PHE A 114 3.50 8.37 7.07
CA PHE A 114 2.49 7.45 6.54
C PHE A 114 1.73 6.71 7.63
N VAL A 115 2.36 6.47 8.78
CA VAL A 115 1.73 5.90 9.98
C VAL A 115 0.55 6.76 10.44
N GLN A 116 -0.56 6.14 10.79
CA GLN A 116 -1.71 6.84 11.36
C GLN A 116 -1.35 7.32 12.77
N LYS A 117 -1.60 8.61 13.06
CA LYS A 117 -1.29 9.24 14.34
C LYS A 117 -2.45 10.12 14.78
N CYS A 118 -2.64 10.28 16.07
CA CYS A 118 -3.53 11.30 16.61
C CYS A 118 -2.92 12.68 16.39
N ASN A 119 -3.76 13.67 16.08
CA ASN A 119 -3.36 15.06 16.11
C ASN A 119 -3.29 15.59 17.56
N ALA A 120 -2.86 16.84 17.74
CA ALA A 120 -2.77 17.46 19.06
C ALA A 120 -4.12 17.58 19.81
N ALA A 121 -5.24 17.41 19.10
CA ALA A 121 -6.59 17.37 19.68
C ALA A 121 -7.08 15.94 19.96
N GLY A 122 -6.22 14.92 19.83
CA GLY A 122 -6.56 13.51 20.06
C GLY A 122 -7.29 12.83 18.90
N VAL A 123 -7.63 13.55 17.83
CA VAL A 123 -8.35 12.99 16.68
C VAL A 123 -7.39 12.21 15.79
N LEU A 124 -7.75 10.98 15.45
CA LEU A 124 -6.95 10.13 14.57
C LEU A 124 -6.73 10.78 13.18
N GLY A 125 -5.56 10.52 12.60
CA GLY A 125 -5.21 10.95 11.26
C GLY A 125 -5.78 10.03 10.16
N LEU A 126 -5.36 10.30 8.92
CA LEU A 126 -5.62 9.43 7.78
C LEU A 126 -4.88 8.10 7.92
N LEU A 127 -5.53 7.01 7.52
CA LEU A 127 -4.92 5.68 7.42
C LEU A 127 -3.81 5.63 6.35
N PRO A 128 -2.80 4.77 6.52
CA PRO A 128 -1.78 4.52 5.49
C PRO A 128 -2.41 4.12 4.14
N GLU A 129 -3.41 3.24 4.15
CA GLU A 129 -4.12 2.76 2.98
C GLU A 129 -4.79 3.90 2.21
N GLN A 130 -5.36 4.89 2.93
CA GLN A 130 -5.96 6.06 2.31
C GLN A 130 -4.90 6.91 1.61
N LYS A 131 -3.77 7.18 2.27
CA LYS A 131 -2.67 7.98 1.71
C LYS A 131 -2.08 7.29 0.48
N LEU A 132 -1.74 6.01 0.59
CA LEU A 132 -1.16 5.25 -0.51
C LEU A 132 -2.16 5.06 -1.65
N THR A 133 -3.46 4.88 -1.37
CA THR A 133 -4.47 4.83 -2.42
C THR A 133 -4.49 6.12 -3.23
N ALA A 134 -4.50 7.29 -2.59
CA ALA A 134 -4.48 8.56 -3.30
C ALA A 134 -3.22 8.69 -4.18
N VAL A 135 -2.05 8.38 -3.64
CA VAL A 135 -0.78 8.44 -4.37
C VAL A 135 -0.74 7.48 -5.56
N ILE A 136 -1.09 6.21 -5.35
CA ILE A 136 -1.08 5.21 -6.42
C ILE A 136 -2.10 5.55 -7.50
N ARG A 137 -3.26 6.12 -7.16
CA ARG A 137 -4.23 6.59 -8.15
C ARG A 137 -3.69 7.71 -9.03
N ILE A 138 -2.96 8.66 -8.45
CA ILE A 138 -2.28 9.71 -9.21
C ILE A 138 -1.23 9.09 -10.15
N LEU A 139 -0.35 8.23 -9.63
CA LEU A 139 0.73 7.63 -10.42
C LEU A 139 0.24 6.67 -11.51
N ALA A 140 -0.80 5.89 -11.23
CA ALA A 140 -1.29 4.86 -12.15
C ALA A 140 -2.20 5.39 -13.26
N TYR A 141 -2.89 6.50 -13.03
CA TYR A 141 -3.90 7.03 -13.96
C TYR A 141 -3.70 8.50 -14.34
N GLY A 142 -2.71 9.19 -13.77
CA GLY A 142 -2.60 10.64 -13.89
C GLY A 142 -3.79 11.37 -13.22
N ALA A 143 -4.39 10.76 -12.19
CA ALA A 143 -5.57 11.32 -11.54
C ALA A 143 -5.29 12.68 -10.90
N SER A 144 -6.26 13.60 -10.95
CA SER A 144 -6.12 14.89 -10.28
C SER A 144 -6.29 14.77 -8.76
N ALA A 145 -5.80 15.75 -8.02
CA ALA A 145 -6.00 15.81 -6.57
C ALA A 145 -7.49 15.85 -6.18
N ASP A 146 -8.34 16.41 -7.04
CA ASP A 146 -9.79 16.49 -6.82
C ASP A 146 -10.45 15.12 -7.03
N GLN A 147 -10.02 14.35 -8.04
CA GLN A 147 -10.51 12.98 -8.25
C GLN A 147 -10.14 12.04 -7.11
N VAL A 148 -8.91 12.15 -6.58
CA VAL A 148 -8.51 11.30 -5.44
C VAL A 148 -9.12 11.77 -4.12
N ASP A 149 -9.55 13.03 -4.00
CA ASP A 149 -10.35 13.47 -2.86
C ASP A 149 -11.71 12.77 -2.81
N GLU A 150 -12.37 12.58 -3.95
CA GLU A 150 -13.61 11.80 -4.01
C GLU A 150 -13.41 10.34 -3.54
N ILE A 151 -12.23 9.77 -3.85
CA ILE A 151 -11.91 8.38 -3.53
C ILE A 151 -11.44 8.20 -2.08
N ALA A 152 -10.54 9.05 -1.59
CA ALA A 152 -9.84 8.85 -0.32
C ALA A 152 -10.21 9.89 0.76
N ARG A 153 -10.96 10.94 0.40
CA ARG A 153 -11.32 12.10 1.24
C ARG A 153 -10.10 12.80 1.82
N ILE A 154 -9.10 13.04 0.96
CA ILE A 154 -7.83 13.68 1.29
C ILE A 154 -7.76 15.06 0.63
N GLY A 155 -7.35 16.06 1.42
CA GLY A 155 -7.14 17.43 0.93
C GLY A 155 -6.00 17.52 -0.08
N LYS A 156 -6.16 18.38 -1.10
CA LYS A 156 -5.19 18.61 -2.18
C LYS A 156 -3.74 18.76 -1.68
N SER A 157 -3.50 19.59 -0.66
CA SER A 157 -2.16 19.79 -0.09
C SER A 157 -1.59 18.50 0.51
N THR A 158 -2.40 17.75 1.25
CA THR A 158 -2.01 16.48 1.88
C THR A 158 -1.77 15.38 0.85
N THR A 159 -2.57 15.36 -0.22
CA THR A 159 -2.37 14.47 -1.37
C THR A 159 -1.01 14.71 -2.02
N PHE A 160 -0.66 15.97 -2.31
CA PHE A 160 0.63 16.30 -2.92
C PHE A 160 1.82 16.06 -1.97
N GLU A 161 1.67 16.37 -0.68
CA GLU A 161 2.71 16.06 0.30
C GLU A 161 2.95 14.54 0.40
N ALA A 162 1.88 13.74 0.41
CA ALA A 162 1.99 12.28 0.40
C ALA A 162 2.65 11.77 -0.88
N LEU A 163 2.34 12.37 -2.04
CA LEU A 163 2.95 12.00 -3.32
C LEU A 163 4.46 12.22 -3.32
N VAL A 164 4.92 13.41 -2.90
CA VAL A 164 6.36 13.74 -2.85
C VAL A 164 7.08 12.78 -1.90
N ARG A 165 6.61 12.65 -0.66
CA ARG A 165 7.22 11.76 0.34
C ARG A 165 7.24 10.29 -0.11
N PHE A 166 6.18 9.84 -0.78
CA PHE A 166 6.12 8.49 -1.32
C PHE A 166 7.17 8.28 -2.41
N CYS A 167 7.31 9.21 -3.36
CA CYS A 167 8.32 9.15 -4.40
C CYS A 167 9.73 9.12 -3.82
N ASP A 168 10.03 9.99 -2.85
CA ASP A 168 11.34 10.03 -2.17
C ASP A 168 11.63 8.72 -1.42
N ALA A 169 10.62 8.16 -0.74
CA ALA A 169 10.73 6.89 -0.04
C ALA A 169 10.96 5.72 -1.02
N VAL A 170 10.19 5.67 -2.11
CA VAL A 170 10.32 4.64 -3.14
C VAL A 170 11.69 4.71 -3.81
N GLU A 171 12.15 5.90 -4.20
CA GLU A 171 13.48 6.08 -4.76
C GLU A 171 14.54 5.59 -3.78
N THR A 172 14.49 6.03 -2.52
CA THR A 172 15.51 5.66 -1.53
C THR A 172 15.53 4.15 -1.25
N LEU A 173 14.37 3.53 -1.03
CA LEU A 173 14.24 2.11 -0.66
C LEU A 173 14.57 1.18 -1.83
N TYR A 174 14.14 1.53 -3.04
CA TYR A 174 14.17 0.61 -4.17
C TYR A 174 15.27 0.90 -5.20
N THR A 175 15.99 2.02 -5.11
CA THR A 175 17.02 2.38 -6.10
C THR A 175 18.04 1.27 -6.30
N ARG A 176 18.55 0.69 -5.21
CA ARG A 176 19.59 -0.35 -5.27
C ARG A 176 19.12 -1.64 -5.94
N TYR A 177 17.81 -1.91 -5.90
CA TYR A 177 17.25 -3.16 -6.39
C TYR A 177 16.68 -3.01 -7.80
N TYR A 178 15.96 -1.91 -8.07
CA TYR A 178 15.10 -1.77 -9.24
C TYR A 178 15.40 -0.54 -10.10
N LEU A 179 15.96 0.54 -9.55
CA LEU A 179 16.30 1.76 -10.33
C LEU A 179 17.80 1.89 -10.63
N ARG A 180 18.57 0.81 -10.44
CA ARG A 180 19.97 0.76 -10.83
C ARG A 180 20.14 0.38 -12.29
N ARG A 181 21.32 0.67 -12.84
CA ARG A 181 21.74 0.15 -14.15
C ARG A 181 21.66 -1.40 -14.14
N PRO A 182 21.06 -2.03 -15.17
CA PRO A 182 21.02 -3.48 -15.29
C PRO A 182 22.43 -4.07 -15.31
N THR A 183 22.64 -5.17 -14.59
CA THR A 183 23.88 -5.95 -14.66
C THR A 183 23.86 -6.84 -15.90
N PRO A 184 25.01 -7.37 -16.36
CA PRO A 184 25.03 -8.37 -17.44
C PRO A 184 24.09 -9.56 -17.20
N ARG A 185 23.93 -9.99 -15.94
CA ARG A 185 22.98 -11.06 -15.55
C ARG A 185 21.52 -10.63 -15.73
N ASP A 186 21.19 -9.39 -15.37
CA ASP A 186 19.84 -8.85 -15.59
C ASP A 186 19.54 -8.77 -17.08
N LEU A 187 20.49 -8.29 -17.89
CA LEU A 187 20.36 -8.19 -19.35
C LEU A 187 20.17 -9.58 -19.96
N GLN A 188 20.97 -10.57 -19.57
CA GLN A 188 20.82 -11.95 -20.05
C GLN A 188 19.44 -12.53 -19.70
N ARG A 189 18.98 -12.33 -18.46
CA ARG A 189 17.64 -12.76 -18.03
C ARG A 189 16.53 -12.06 -18.80
N LEU A 190 16.69 -10.78 -19.10
CA LEU A 190 15.72 -10.01 -19.91
C LEU A 190 15.68 -10.50 -21.35
N LEU A 191 16.84 -10.76 -21.96
CA LEU A 191 16.96 -11.30 -23.32
C LEU A 191 16.34 -12.69 -23.43
N GLN A 192 16.60 -13.60 -22.48
CA GLN A 192 15.97 -14.93 -22.46
C GLN A 192 14.44 -14.83 -22.38
N LYS A 193 13.90 -13.89 -21.57
CA LYS A 193 12.46 -13.66 -21.49
C LYS A 193 11.89 -13.08 -22.78
N ALA A 194 12.64 -12.20 -23.46
CA ALA A 194 12.23 -11.62 -24.75
C ALA A 194 12.22 -12.71 -25.84
N GLU A 195 13.26 -13.52 -25.90
CA GLU A 195 13.40 -14.65 -26.82
C GLU A 195 12.28 -15.69 -26.63
N ALA A 196 11.98 -16.07 -25.38
CA ALA A 196 10.86 -16.97 -25.08
C ALA A 196 9.49 -16.42 -25.52
N ARG A 197 9.40 -15.11 -25.79
CA ARG A 197 8.21 -14.43 -26.31
C ARG A 197 8.29 -14.13 -27.81
N GLY A 198 9.33 -14.58 -28.51
CA GLY A 198 9.54 -14.38 -29.94
C GLY A 198 10.37 -13.14 -30.32
N PHE A 199 10.94 -12.43 -29.35
CA PHE A 199 11.68 -11.18 -29.54
C PHE A 199 13.19 -11.37 -29.29
N SER A 200 13.85 -12.20 -30.09
CA SER A 200 15.29 -12.48 -29.91
C SER A 200 16.14 -11.22 -30.13
N GLY A 201 17.11 -10.99 -29.26
CA GLY A 201 17.99 -9.81 -29.29
C GLY A 201 17.35 -8.50 -28.80
N MET A 202 16.06 -8.47 -28.45
CA MET A 202 15.39 -7.25 -28.01
C MET A 202 15.62 -6.97 -26.52
N ILE A 203 16.16 -5.79 -26.23
CA ILE A 203 16.36 -5.30 -24.88
C ILE A 203 15.58 -3.98 -24.70
N GLY A 204 14.41 -4.11 -24.08
CA GLY A 204 13.49 -2.98 -23.91
C GLY A 204 12.73 -2.64 -25.18
N SER A 205 11.44 -2.95 -25.18
CA SER A 205 10.46 -2.20 -25.97
C SER A 205 9.16 -2.19 -25.17
N ILE A 206 8.75 -0.99 -24.74
CA ILE A 206 7.39 -0.74 -24.24
C ILE A 206 6.41 -0.61 -25.43
N ASP A 207 6.93 -0.40 -26.65
CA ASP A 207 6.17 0.02 -27.83
C ASP A 207 5.85 -1.12 -28.83
N CYS A 208 6.26 -2.36 -28.55
CA CYS A 208 5.92 -3.51 -29.40
C CYS A 208 4.56 -4.11 -29.01
N MET A 209 3.48 -3.30 -29.09
CA MET A 209 2.10 -3.79 -28.94
C MET A 209 1.37 -4.05 -30.28
N HIS A 210 2.05 -3.99 -31.42
CA HIS A 210 1.43 -4.31 -32.72
C HIS A 210 2.26 -5.35 -33.45
N TRP A 211 1.75 -6.58 -33.49
CA TRP A 211 2.08 -7.58 -34.51
C TRP A 211 0.76 -8.02 -35.15
N GLN A 212 0.76 -8.15 -36.48
CA GLN A 212 -0.36 -8.69 -37.27
C GLN A 212 -0.46 -10.20 -37.08
#